data_AF-A0A497JHT5-F1
#
_entry.id   AF-A0A497JHT5-F1
#
_cell.length_a   1.000
_cell.length_b   1.000
_cell.length_c   1.000
_cell.angle_alpha   90.00
_cell.angle_beta   90.00
_cell.angle_gamma   90.00
#
_symmetry.space_group_name_H-M   'P 1'
#
loop_
_entity.id
_entity.type
_entity.pdbx_description
1 polymer ?
#
loop_
_entity_poly.entity_id
_entity_poly.type
_entity_poly.pdbx_seq_one_letter_code
_entity_poly.pdbx_strand_id
1 'polypeptide(L)'
;MEESAPLEVEFDEQNEEVEEQSKDYLGKIIAVIVILLVAVAAYFAISYYLEIKYSKLRVVVKDFSGKELDNSQVIVSNEFGFLEKHMGNATYEFELESGKYTIIVRSPGYKEKRLQIELT
;
A
#
# COMPACT_ATOMS: atom_id res chain seq x y z
N MET A 1 86.87 -7.87 -15.25
CA MET A 1 85.99 -7.48 -14.13
C MET A 1 85.34 -6.19 -14.57
N GLU A 2 84.09 -6.27 -15.04
CA GLU A 2 83.17 -5.14 -15.03
C GLU A 2 81.82 -5.69 -14.58
N GLU A 3 81.18 -4.86 -13.77
CA GLU A 3 80.20 -5.16 -12.73
C GLU A 3 78.79 -5.14 -13.34
N SER A 4 78.05 -6.23 -13.17
CA SER A 4 76.63 -6.29 -13.56
C SER A 4 75.79 -5.51 -12.55
N ALA A 5 75.20 -4.40 -13.00
CA ALA A 5 74.25 -3.61 -12.21
C ALA A 5 73.00 -4.44 -11.84
N PRO A 6 72.42 -4.26 -10.64
CA PRO A 6 71.21 -4.99 -10.24
C PRO A 6 70.00 -4.47 -11.03
N LEU A 7 69.18 -5.40 -11.54
CA LEU A 7 67.82 -5.09 -11.98
C LEU A 7 67.00 -4.75 -10.72
N GLU A 8 66.77 -3.46 -10.47
CA GLU A 8 65.66 -3.02 -9.62
C GLU A 8 64.38 -3.29 -10.39
N VAL A 9 63.50 -4.08 -9.78
CA VAL A 9 62.26 -4.50 -10.44
C VAL A 9 61.13 -3.58 -10.02
N GLU A 10 60.55 -2.86 -10.98
CA GLU A 10 59.30 -2.10 -10.85
C GLU A 10 58.14 -3.06 -10.56
N PHE A 11 57.99 -3.52 -9.32
CA PHE A 11 56.89 -4.42 -8.92
C PHE A 11 55.91 -3.81 -7.92
N ASP A 12 56.13 -2.60 -7.41
CA ASP A 12 55.28 -2.03 -6.36
C ASP A 12 54.14 -1.13 -6.89
N GLU A 13 54.38 -0.27 -7.90
CA GLU A 13 53.35 0.70 -8.34
C GLU A 13 52.14 0.06 -9.03
N GLN A 14 52.34 -0.96 -9.87
CA GLN A 14 51.22 -1.67 -10.52
C GLN A 14 50.35 -2.45 -9.53
N ASN A 15 50.93 -2.91 -8.43
CA ASN A 15 50.20 -3.70 -7.44
C ASN A 15 49.30 -2.80 -6.57
N GLU A 16 49.75 -1.57 -6.32
CA GLU A 16 49.01 -0.55 -5.57
C GLU A 16 47.81 0.01 -6.39
N GLU A 17 48.00 0.29 -7.69
CA GLU A 17 46.91 0.72 -8.58
C GLU A 17 45.80 -0.34 -8.73
N VAL A 18 46.16 -1.62 -8.82
CA VAL A 18 45.21 -2.74 -8.92
C VAL A 18 44.42 -2.90 -7.61
N GLU A 19 45.06 -2.68 -6.46
CA GLU A 19 44.39 -2.75 -5.15
C GLU A 19 43.42 -1.57 -4.94
N GLU A 20 43.79 -0.36 -5.38
CA GLU A 20 42.93 0.82 -5.31
C GLU A 20 41.72 0.70 -6.24
N GLN A 21 41.91 0.21 -7.48
CA GLN A 21 40.81 -0.09 -8.40
C GLN A 21 39.86 -1.15 -7.83
N SER A 22 40.39 -2.23 -7.26
CA SER A 22 39.59 -3.29 -6.63
C SER A 22 38.70 -2.75 -5.50
N LYS A 23 39.24 -1.86 -4.65
CA LYS A 23 38.50 -1.19 -3.57
C LYS A 23 37.36 -0.30 -4.10
N ASP A 24 37.58 0.43 -5.20
CA ASP A 24 36.55 1.25 -5.85
C ASP A 24 35.41 0.40 -6.44
N TYR A 25 35.73 -0.72 -7.11
CA TYR A 25 34.72 -1.66 -7.61
C TYR A 25 33.91 -2.30 -6.48
N LEU A 26 34.56 -2.72 -5.39
CA LEU A 26 33.88 -3.26 -4.22
C LEU A 26 32.95 -2.23 -3.58
N GLY A 27 33.38 -0.97 -3.46
CA GLY A 27 32.55 0.12 -2.95
C GLY A 27 31.28 0.34 -3.79
N LYS A 28 31.40 0.34 -5.12
CA LYS A 28 30.27 0.47 -6.05
C LYS A 28 29.31 -0.71 -5.96
N ILE A 29 29.83 -1.94 -5.88
CA ILE A 29 29.01 -3.15 -5.74
C ILE A 29 28.24 -3.12 -4.42
N ILE A 30 28.90 -2.76 -3.31
CA ILE A 30 28.26 -2.63 -2.00
C ILE A 30 27.15 -1.57 -2.05
N ALA A 31 27.41 -0.41 -2.66
CA ALA A 31 26.41 0.65 -2.80
C ALA A 31 25.17 0.17 -3.58
N VAL A 32 25.36 -0.56 -4.69
CA VAL A 32 24.27 -1.15 -5.48
C VAL A 32 23.49 -2.18 -4.67
N ILE A 33 24.17 -3.06 -3.94
CA ILE A 33 23.53 -4.06 -3.08
C ILE A 33 22.69 -3.38 -1.99
N VAL A 34 23.22 -2.35 -1.34
CA VAL A 34 22.49 -1.61 -0.29
C VAL A 34 21.24 -0.94 -0.87
N ILE A 35 21.33 -0.29 -2.03
CA ILE A 35 20.18 0.30 -2.71
C ILE A 35 19.13 -0.76 -3.05
N LEU A 36 19.56 -1.91 -3.57
CA LEU A 36 18.68 -3.04 -3.86
C LEU A 36 17.98 -3.57 -2.60
N LEU A 37 18.71 -3.73 -1.50
CA LEU A 37 18.14 -4.19 -0.24
C LEU A 37 17.11 -3.19 0.31
N VAL A 38 17.39 -1.89 0.22
CA VAL A 38 16.43 -0.84 0.62
C VAL A 38 15.18 -0.88 -0.27
N ALA A 39 15.35 -1.02 -1.59
CA ALA A 39 14.23 -1.11 -2.52
C ALA A 39 13.36 -2.36 -2.27
N VAL A 40 13.98 -3.51 -1.99
CA VAL A 40 13.28 -4.75 -1.65
C VAL A 40 12.55 -4.62 -0.32
N ALA A 41 13.18 -4.05 0.71
CA ALA A 41 12.54 -3.82 2.00
C ALA A 41 11.35 -2.86 1.88
N ALA A 42 11.49 -1.79 1.09
CA ALA A 42 10.40 -0.87 0.79
C ALA A 42 9.25 -1.58 0.06
N TYR A 43 9.55 -2.40 -0.95
CA TYR A 43 8.55 -3.19 -1.67
C TYR A 43 7.79 -4.15 -0.74
N PHE A 44 8.49 -4.88 0.13
CA PHE A 44 7.87 -5.78 1.10
C PHE A 44 7.02 -5.01 2.12
N ALA A 45 7.52 -3.89 2.66
CA ALA A 45 6.74 -3.05 3.57
C ALA A 45 5.47 -2.55 2.87
N ILE A 46 5.59 -1.96 1.68
CA ILE A 46 4.46 -1.47 0.89
C ILE A 46 3.45 -2.60 0.64
N SER A 47 3.91 -3.78 0.20
CA SER A 47 3.04 -4.92 -0.09
C SER A 47 2.37 -5.49 1.17
N TYR A 48 3.07 -5.49 2.31
CA TYR A 48 2.53 -5.92 3.60
C TYR A 48 1.49 -4.95 4.15
N TYR A 49 1.71 -3.64 3.99
CA TYR A 49 0.80 -2.60 4.48
C TYR A 49 -0.41 -2.36 3.55
N LEU A 50 -0.32 -2.71 2.26
CA LEU A 50 -1.36 -2.49 1.25
C LEU A 50 -2.29 -3.70 1.04
N GLU A 51 -2.44 -4.59 2.01
CA GLU A 51 -3.52 -5.59 1.94
C GLU A 51 -4.87 -4.90 2.23
N ILE A 52 -5.34 -4.11 1.26
CA ILE A 52 -6.66 -3.50 1.30
C ILE A 52 -7.67 -4.63 1.09
N LYS A 53 -8.22 -5.13 2.19
CA LYS A 53 -9.30 -6.12 2.15
C LYS A 53 -10.59 -5.39 1.81
N TYR A 54 -11.16 -5.70 0.65
CA TYR A 54 -12.48 -5.23 0.28
C TYR A 54 -13.54 -6.22 0.79
N SER A 55 -14.57 -5.68 1.42
CA SER A 55 -15.74 -6.38 1.92
C SER A 55 -16.98 -5.91 1.16
N LYS A 56 -17.87 -6.86 0.86
CA LYS A 56 -19.15 -6.54 0.23
C LYS A 56 -20.21 -6.23 1.28
N LEU A 57 -20.69 -5.00 1.29
CA LEU A 57 -21.81 -4.56 2.14
C LEU A 57 -23.11 -4.59 1.33
N ARG A 58 -24.06 -5.40 1.76
CA ARG A 58 -25.44 -5.40 1.25
C ARG A 58 -26.38 -4.75 2.26
N VAL A 59 -27.04 -3.66 1.87
CA VAL A 59 -28.04 -2.95 2.68
C VAL A 59 -29.41 -3.16 2.06
N VAL A 60 -30.37 -3.64 2.86
CA VAL A 60 -31.78 -3.76 2.45
C VAL A 60 -32.64 -2.90 3.38
N VAL A 61 -33.41 -1.98 2.80
CA VAL A 61 -34.24 -1.03 3.53
C VAL A 61 -35.69 -1.54 3.54
N LYS A 62 -36.21 -1.83 4.74
CA LYS A 62 -37.56 -2.35 4.95
C LYS A 62 -38.31 -1.52 5.99
N ASP A 63 -39.62 -1.48 5.88
CA ASP A 63 -40.49 -0.93 6.92
C ASP A 63 -40.72 -1.93 8.07
N PHE A 64 -41.50 -1.53 9.07
CA PHE A 64 -41.83 -2.37 10.22
C PHE A 64 -42.66 -3.61 9.86
N SER A 65 -43.38 -3.58 8.73
CA SER A 65 -44.11 -4.75 8.21
C SER A 65 -43.23 -5.71 7.41
N GLY A 66 -41.96 -5.35 7.18
CA GLY A 66 -41.01 -6.12 6.37
C GLY A 66 -41.12 -5.83 4.87
N LYS A 67 -41.93 -4.86 4.45
CA LYS A 67 -42.03 -4.43 3.05
C LYS A 67 -40.80 -3.59 2.68
N GLU A 68 -40.24 -3.86 1.51
CA GLU A 68 -39.12 -3.11 0.97
C GLU A 68 -39.51 -1.67 0.62
N LEU A 69 -38.62 -0.72 0.94
CA LEU A 69 -38.83 0.70 0.75
C LEU A 69 -38.03 1.22 -0.45
N ASP A 70 -38.70 1.27 -1.60
CA ASP A 70 -38.18 1.93 -2.79
C ASP A 70 -38.01 3.44 -2.57
N ASN A 71 -37.15 4.05 -3.39
CA ASN A 71 -36.78 5.47 -3.31
C ASN A 71 -36.13 5.86 -1.96
N SER A 72 -35.57 4.88 -1.26
CA SER A 72 -34.69 5.14 -0.14
C SER A 72 -33.36 5.71 -0.65
N GLN A 73 -32.69 6.46 0.21
CA GLN A 73 -31.36 6.99 -0.01
C GLN A 73 -30.46 6.40 1.05
N VAL A 74 -29.40 5.72 0.62
CA VAL A 74 -28.38 5.16 1.50
C VAL A 74 -27.08 5.93 1.25
N ILE A 75 -26.54 6.48 2.32
CA ILE A 75 -25.28 7.21 2.32
C ILE A 75 -24.30 6.44 3.19
N VAL A 76 -23.11 6.18 2.67
CA VAL A 76 -22.01 5.55 3.40
C VAL A 76 -20.92 6.59 3.61
N SER A 77 -20.50 6.78 4.85
CA SER A 77 -19.42 7.71 5.23
C SER A 77 -18.44 7.03 6.18
N ASN A 78 -17.15 7.35 6.05
CA ASN A 78 -16.11 6.96 7.00
C ASN A 78 -15.58 8.21 7.74
N GLU A 79 -14.51 8.04 8.53
CA GLU A 79 -13.85 9.15 9.24
C GLU A 79 -13.25 10.22 8.33
N PHE A 80 -13.01 9.88 7.06
CA PHE A 80 -12.45 10.77 6.04
C PHE A 80 -13.52 11.53 5.24
N GLY A 81 -14.80 11.17 5.37
CA GLY A 81 -15.92 11.88 4.75
C GLY A 81 -16.96 10.98 4.09
N PHE A 82 -17.68 11.56 3.11
CA PHE A 82 -18.68 10.84 2.32
C PHE A 82 -18.00 10.01 1.23
N LEU A 83 -18.34 8.74 1.14
CA LEU A 83 -17.81 7.84 0.11
C LEU A 83 -18.80 7.68 -1.02
N GLU A 84 -20.00 7.18 -0.69
CA GLU A 84 -20.99 6.82 -1.68
C GLU A 84 -22.40 7.17 -1.23
N LYS A 85 -23.24 7.50 -2.20
CA LYS A 85 -24.65 7.86 -2.02
C LYS A 85 -25.47 7.23 -3.13
N HIS A 86 -26.28 6.25 -2.78
CA HIS A 86 -27.17 5.57 -3.71
C HIS A 86 -28.63 5.86 -3.41
N MET A 87 -29.43 5.94 -4.46
CA MET A 87 -30.88 6.06 -4.41
C MET A 87 -31.47 4.96 -5.30
N GLY A 88 -32.43 4.18 -4.81
CA GLY A 88 -32.93 3.07 -5.61
C GLY A 88 -33.93 2.14 -4.91
N ASN A 89 -33.90 0.89 -5.37
CA ASN A 89 -34.96 -0.11 -5.19
C ASN A 89 -34.76 -0.93 -3.90
N ALA A 90 -34.68 -0.23 -2.78
CA ALA A 90 -34.55 -0.77 -1.42
C ALA A 90 -33.30 -1.61 -1.10
N THR A 91 -32.63 -2.21 -2.09
CA THR A 91 -31.41 -3.01 -1.95
C THR A 91 -30.22 -2.30 -2.57
N TYR A 92 -29.13 -2.22 -1.82
CA TYR A 92 -27.89 -1.51 -2.18
C TYR A 92 -26.71 -2.42 -1.90
N GLU A 93 -25.75 -2.43 -2.82
CA GLU A 93 -24.50 -3.17 -2.68
C GLU A 93 -23.33 -2.20 -2.81
N PHE A 94 -22.35 -2.33 -1.92
CA PHE A 94 -21.14 -1.52 -1.87
C PHE A 94 -19.93 -2.46 -1.71
N GLU A 95 -18.82 -2.13 -2.35
CA GLU A 95 -17.53 -2.76 -2.10
C GLU A 95 -16.66 -1.77 -1.34
N LEU A 96 -16.44 -2.04 -0.06
CA LEU A 96 -15.80 -1.11 0.87
C LEU A 96 -14.58 -1.77 1.47
N GLU A 97 -13.53 -0.98 1.69
CA GLU A 97 -12.33 -1.43 2.39
C GLU A 97 -12.66 -1.83 3.85
N SER A 98 -11.81 -2.63 4.48
CA SER A 98 -11.92 -2.86 5.92
C SER A 98 -11.75 -1.54 6.66
N GLY A 99 -12.63 -1.29 7.63
CA GLY A 99 -12.68 -0.01 8.33
C GLY A 99 -14.02 0.26 8.98
N LYS A 100 -14.13 1.44 9.58
CA LYS A 100 -15.34 1.89 10.29
C LYS A 100 -16.18 2.80 9.41
N TYR A 101 -17.46 2.46 9.29
CA TYR A 101 -18.41 3.18 8.46
C TYR A 101 -19.67 3.56 9.22
N THR A 102 -20.21 4.72 8.88
CA THR A 102 -21.56 5.14 9.26
C THR A 102 -22.46 5.07 8.04
N ILE A 103 -23.50 4.26 8.14
CA ILE A 103 -24.57 4.13 7.15
C ILE A 103 -25.72 5.04 7.58
N ILE A 104 -26.13 5.95 6.71
CA ILE A 104 -27.26 6.85 6.92
C ILE A 104 -28.33 6.50 5.90
N VAL A 105 -29.53 6.16 6.36
CA VAL A 105 -30.67 5.81 5.52
C VAL A 105 -31.75 6.88 5.66
N ARG A 106 -32.21 7.39 4.51
CA ARG A 106 -33.30 8.37 4.39
C ARG A 106 -34.34 7.85 3.44
N SER A 107 -35.57 7.67 3.91
CA SER A 107 -36.68 7.23 3.07
C SER A 107 -37.83 8.25 3.19
N PRO A 108 -38.48 8.65 2.08
CA PRO A 108 -39.59 9.58 2.12
C PRO A 108 -40.70 9.11 3.07
N GLY A 109 -41.13 9.98 3.99
CA GLY A 109 -42.15 9.64 4.99
C GLY A 109 -41.63 8.86 6.22
N TYR A 110 -40.33 8.56 6.28
CA TYR A 110 -39.70 7.88 7.41
C TYR A 110 -38.65 8.77 8.08
N LYS A 111 -38.40 8.51 9.37
CA LYS A 111 -37.29 9.15 10.09
C LYS A 111 -35.95 8.61 9.59
N GLU A 112 -34.97 9.50 9.52
CA GLU A 112 -33.59 9.11 9.23
C GLU A 112 -33.09 8.08 10.25
N LYS A 113 -32.35 7.08 9.75
CA LYS A 113 -31.67 6.07 10.57
C LYS A 113 -30.17 6.12 10.33
N ARG A 114 -29.41 5.91 11.39
CA ARG A 114 -27.95 5.85 11.37
C ARG A 114 -27.49 4.55 12.01
N LEU A 115 -26.55 3.87 11.37
CA LEU A 115 -25.94 2.64 11.85
C LEU A 115 -24.43 2.74 11.69
N GLN A 116 -23.68 2.41 12.73
CA GLN A 116 -22.23 2.27 12.64
C GLN A 116 -21.88 0.79 12.49
N ILE A 117 -21.01 0.50 11.53
CA ILE A 117 -20.49 -0.85 11.28
C ILE A 117 -18.98 -0.80 11.18
N GLU A 118 -18.33 -1.91 11.49
CA GLU A 118 -16.91 -2.14 11.30
C GLU A 118 -16.74 -3.35 10.39
N LEU A 119 -16.06 -3.13 9.27
CA LEU A 119 -15.72 -4.17 8.30
C LEU A 119 -14.29 -4.64 8.60
N THR A 120 -14.10 -5.94 8.75
CA THR A 120 -12.83 -6.58 9.13
C THR A 120 -12.29 -7.43 8.00
#